data_AF-A0A0M9ESN7-F1
#
_entry.id   AF-A0A0M9ESN7-F1
#
_cell.length_a   1.000
_cell.length_b   1.000
_cell.length_c   1.000
_cell.angle_alpha   90.00
_cell.angle_beta   90.00
_cell.angle_gamma   90.00
#
_symmetry.space_group_name_H-M   'P 1'
#
loop_
_entity.id
_entity.type
_entity.pdbx_description
1 polymer ?
#
loop_
_entity_poly.entity_id
_entity_poly.type
_entity_poly.pdbx_seq_one_letter_code
_entity_poly.pdbx_strand_id
1 'polypeptide(L)'
;MLQALTIVGGHYLHYINRPNRGNAILGAAFRMASALGFHREPSEQDKQGDQLQVAELRRRIWWCLVCLDTSGSMTLGRPSFGRFCPSIDIQPPKPDTETESEVDMGTMLLVENISFCRIATEIQDKLTVTPFLKPADRDRFDGMLMSWFDSLPSLVSDDQGCDEPVHLARCTMRWQYWNLRMLLFRPALLDAVSKPGMHYESADQHAIEKCQQISKTAVEDIARSWAKNQMSGWNAVWHLYQAAMIPLLSLVWQPQNLSVPEWKSQIELVLELFEGMRDWSLTARCSKRVVSQIYETISLKPVCLFTQDMEVAAA
;
A
#
# COMPACT_ATOMS: atom_id res chain seq x y z
N MET A 1 -23.71 3.89 13.96
CA MET A 1 -23.04 2.61 14.29
C MET A 1 -22.10 2.15 13.19
N LEU A 2 -22.55 1.98 11.95
CA LEU A 2 -21.73 1.51 10.83
C LEU A 2 -20.43 2.32 10.62
N GLN A 3 -20.54 3.65 10.47
CA GLN A 3 -19.38 4.54 10.31
C GLN A 3 -18.38 4.44 11.48
N ALA A 4 -18.87 4.26 12.71
CA ALA A 4 -18.01 4.08 13.87
C ALA A 4 -17.22 2.75 13.79
N LEU A 5 -17.86 1.67 13.36
CA LEU A 5 -17.18 0.38 13.12
C LEU A 5 -16.15 0.51 11.99
N THR A 6 -16.47 1.25 10.92
CA THR A 6 -15.54 1.54 9.82
C THR A 6 -14.30 2.27 10.31
N ILE A 7 -14.46 3.34 11.08
CA ILE A 7 -13.33 4.14 11.61
C ILE A 7 -12.50 3.31 12.60
N VAL A 8 -13.16 2.59 13.52
CA VAL A 8 -12.47 1.75 14.51
C VAL A 8 -11.73 0.60 13.83
N GLY A 9 -12.39 -0.09 12.89
CA GLY A 9 -11.87 -1.24 12.18
C GLY A 9 -10.76 -0.89 11.20
N GLY A 10 -10.95 0.13 10.37
CA GLY A 10 -10.05 0.50 9.28
C GLY A 10 -8.89 1.42 9.66
N HIS A 11 -9.04 2.25 10.70
CA HIS A 11 -7.99 3.17 11.13
C HIS A 11 -7.49 2.87 12.55
N TYR A 12 -8.34 3.03 13.56
CA TYR A 12 -7.88 3.02 14.96
C TYR A 12 -7.18 1.71 15.36
N LEU A 13 -7.79 0.56 15.03
CA LEU A 13 -7.21 -0.74 15.36
C LEU A 13 -5.92 -1.03 14.58
N HIS A 14 -5.75 -0.50 13.38
CA HIS A 14 -4.48 -0.60 12.67
C HIS A 14 -3.43 0.32 13.27
N TYR A 15 -3.81 1.54 13.66
CA TYR A 15 -2.94 2.51 14.34
C TYR A 15 -2.34 1.95 15.63
N ILE A 16 -3.16 1.32 16.48
CA ILE A 16 -2.67 0.68 17.72
C ILE A 16 -2.07 -0.72 17.51
N ASN A 17 -1.73 -1.08 16.27
CA ASN A 17 -1.11 -2.35 15.89
C ASN A 17 -1.93 -3.60 16.28
N ARG A 18 -3.25 -3.55 16.06
CA ARG A 18 -4.21 -4.65 16.25
C ARG A 18 -4.97 -5.00 14.95
N PRO A 19 -4.28 -5.27 13.82
CA PRO A 19 -4.90 -5.42 12.50
C PRO A 19 -5.86 -6.62 12.39
N ASN A 20 -5.63 -7.70 13.16
CA ASN A 20 -6.55 -8.86 13.16
C ASN A 20 -7.92 -8.51 13.75
N ARG A 21 -7.93 -7.71 14.82
CA ARG A 21 -9.17 -7.18 15.40
C ARG A 21 -9.81 -6.18 14.44
N GLY A 22 -9.00 -5.31 13.83
CA GLY A 22 -9.45 -4.36 12.81
C GLY A 22 -10.25 -5.04 11.71
N ASN A 23 -9.69 -6.09 11.13
CA ASN A 23 -10.33 -6.89 10.09
C ASN A 23 -11.62 -7.58 10.53
N ALA A 24 -11.66 -8.14 11.74
CA ALA A 24 -12.89 -8.76 12.26
C ALA A 24 -14.02 -7.73 12.38
N ILE A 25 -13.70 -6.54 12.88
CA ILE A 25 -14.66 -5.43 13.00
C ILE A 25 -15.07 -4.93 11.60
N LEU A 26 -14.13 -4.78 10.67
CA LEU A 26 -14.42 -4.33 9.31
C LEU A 26 -15.30 -5.35 8.56
N GLY A 27 -15.04 -6.65 8.72
CA GLY A 27 -15.91 -7.70 8.19
C GLY A 27 -17.33 -7.67 8.77
N ALA A 28 -17.48 -7.36 10.06
CA ALA A 28 -18.80 -7.15 10.67
C ALA A 28 -19.49 -5.89 10.09
N ALA A 29 -18.73 -4.82 9.83
CA ALA A 29 -19.23 -3.62 9.19
C ALA A 29 -19.72 -3.90 7.76
N PHE A 30 -19.02 -4.72 6.96
CA PHE A 30 -19.52 -5.16 5.65
C PHE A 30 -20.84 -5.91 5.75
N ARG A 31 -20.94 -6.90 6.64
CA ARG A 31 -22.20 -7.66 6.79
C ARG A 31 -23.36 -6.76 7.21
N MET A 32 -23.10 -5.78 8.08
CA MET A 32 -24.09 -4.78 8.47
C MET A 32 -24.49 -3.89 7.29
N ALA A 33 -23.52 -3.35 6.54
CA ALA A 33 -23.80 -2.55 5.35
C ALA A 33 -24.59 -3.33 4.29
N SER A 34 -24.25 -4.61 4.09
CA SER A 34 -24.96 -5.50 3.18
C SER A 34 -26.40 -5.77 3.65
N ALA A 35 -26.62 -6.00 4.95
CA ALA A 35 -27.96 -6.17 5.52
C ALA A 35 -28.82 -4.91 5.40
N LEU A 36 -28.21 -3.72 5.40
CA LEU A 36 -28.87 -2.44 5.14
C LEU A 36 -29.05 -2.15 3.63
N GLY A 37 -28.59 -3.03 2.74
CA GLY A 37 -28.73 -2.86 1.29
C GLY A 37 -27.74 -1.86 0.67
N PHE A 38 -26.65 -1.49 1.36
CA PHE A 38 -25.72 -0.45 0.87
C PHE A 38 -24.93 -0.86 -0.37
N HIS A 39 -24.82 -2.17 -0.60
CA HIS A 39 -24.23 -2.77 -1.80
C HIS A 39 -25.10 -2.60 -3.06
N ARG A 40 -26.35 -2.14 -2.90
CA ARG A 40 -27.31 -1.99 -3.99
C ARG A 40 -27.43 -0.54 -4.44
N GLU A 41 -27.57 -0.32 -5.74
CA GLU A 41 -27.84 1.01 -6.29
C GLU A 41 -29.22 1.54 -5.86
N PRO A 42 -29.33 2.83 -5.43
CA PRO A 42 -30.61 3.43 -5.08
C PRO A 42 -31.56 3.48 -6.28
N SER A 43 -32.86 3.35 -6.04
CA SER A 43 -33.87 3.44 -7.09
C SER A 43 -33.94 4.85 -7.66
N GLU A 44 -34.53 5.03 -8.85
CA GLU A 44 -34.70 6.36 -9.45
C GLU A 44 -35.54 7.30 -8.57
N GLN A 45 -36.43 6.76 -7.73
CA GLN A 45 -37.21 7.53 -6.78
C GLN A 45 -36.34 8.10 -5.65
N ASP A 46 -35.31 7.35 -5.23
CA ASP A 46 -34.36 7.76 -4.20
C ASP A 46 -33.37 8.83 -4.68
N LYS A 47 -33.39 9.21 -5.96
CA LYS A 47 -32.45 10.17 -6.57
C LYS A 47 -32.99 11.62 -6.60
N GLN A 48 -34.03 11.92 -5.83
CA GLN A 48 -34.68 13.24 -5.82
C GLN A 48 -34.66 13.88 -4.42
N GLY A 49 -34.45 15.20 -4.38
CA GLY A 49 -34.48 16.00 -3.13
C GLY A 49 -33.55 15.46 -2.04
N ASP A 50 -34.02 15.45 -0.79
CA ASP A 50 -33.23 14.99 0.36
C ASP A 50 -32.80 13.50 0.26
N GLN A 51 -33.51 12.69 -0.52
CA GLN A 51 -33.16 11.28 -0.71
C GLN A 51 -31.88 11.10 -1.52
N LEU A 52 -31.56 12.05 -2.41
CA LEU A 52 -30.32 12.05 -3.17
C LEU A 52 -29.09 12.15 -2.26
N GLN A 53 -29.14 13.02 -1.24
CA GLN A 53 -28.04 13.15 -0.28
C GLN A 53 -27.84 11.88 0.54
N VAL A 54 -28.93 11.20 0.91
CA VAL A 54 -28.88 9.91 1.60
C VAL A 54 -28.30 8.82 0.70
N ALA A 55 -28.68 8.82 -0.58
CA ALA A 55 -28.13 7.91 -1.61
C ALA A 55 -26.62 8.11 -1.81
N GLU A 56 -26.14 9.35 -1.93
CA GLU A 56 -24.71 9.64 -2.06
C GLU A 56 -23.93 9.29 -0.79
N LEU A 57 -24.48 9.59 0.40
CA LEU A 57 -23.88 9.17 1.67
C LEU A 57 -23.74 7.64 1.73
N ARG A 58 -24.74 6.89 1.25
CA ARG A 58 -24.70 5.43 1.18
C ARG A 58 -23.58 4.94 0.26
N ARG A 59 -23.45 5.51 -0.94
CA ARG A 59 -22.35 5.22 -1.88
C ARG A 59 -20.99 5.48 -1.21
N ARG A 60 -20.81 6.65 -0.60
CA ARG A 60 -19.57 7.02 0.10
C ARG A 60 -19.23 6.03 1.21
N ILE A 61 -20.19 5.65 2.05
CA ILE A 61 -19.96 4.68 3.14
C ILE A 61 -19.54 3.31 2.60
N TRP A 62 -20.24 2.80 1.58
CA TRP A 62 -19.91 1.50 0.97
C TRP A 62 -18.49 1.51 0.39
N TRP A 63 -18.16 2.53 -0.40
CA TRP A 63 -16.86 2.58 -1.05
C TRP A 63 -15.70 2.88 -0.09
N CYS A 64 -15.91 3.68 0.95
CA CYS A 64 -14.93 3.82 2.04
C CYS A 64 -14.65 2.47 2.72
N LEU A 65 -15.68 1.64 2.96
CA LEU A 65 -15.48 0.29 3.49
C LEU A 65 -14.62 -0.56 2.55
N VAL A 66 -14.90 -0.54 1.25
CA VAL A 66 -14.11 -1.26 0.23
C VAL A 66 -12.65 -0.80 0.21
N CYS A 67 -12.40 0.50 0.23
CA CYS A 67 -11.03 1.04 0.24
C CYS A 67 -10.24 0.65 1.50
N LEU A 68 -10.86 0.72 2.67
CA LEU A 68 -10.23 0.33 3.93
C LEU A 68 -9.93 -1.18 3.99
N ASP A 69 -10.84 -2.00 3.48
CA ASP A 69 -10.68 -3.45 3.43
C ASP A 69 -9.59 -3.88 2.47
N THR A 70 -9.51 -3.20 1.34
CA THR A 70 -8.48 -3.44 0.33
C THR A 70 -7.12 -3.12 0.91
N SER A 71 -6.97 -1.95 1.53
CA SER A 71 -5.75 -1.52 2.23
C SER A 71 -5.34 -2.52 3.32
N GLY A 72 -6.28 -2.95 4.17
CA GLY A 72 -6.00 -3.89 5.25
C GLY A 72 -5.67 -5.31 4.78
N SER A 73 -6.29 -5.77 3.68
CA SER A 73 -6.16 -7.15 3.22
C SER A 73 -4.94 -7.39 2.33
N MET A 74 -4.56 -6.40 1.51
CA MET A 74 -3.36 -6.46 0.67
C MET A 74 -2.09 -6.80 1.48
N THR A 75 -2.02 -6.29 2.70
CA THR A 75 -0.82 -6.38 3.55
C THR A 75 -0.71 -7.71 4.31
N LEU A 76 -1.82 -8.45 4.41
CA LEU A 76 -1.93 -9.66 5.23
C LEU A 76 -2.21 -10.92 4.41
N GLY A 77 -2.17 -10.82 3.07
CA GLY A 77 -2.39 -11.94 2.16
C GLY A 77 -3.78 -12.58 2.27
N ARG A 78 -4.79 -11.81 2.67
CA ARG A 78 -6.15 -12.32 2.89
C ARG A 78 -6.92 -12.42 1.57
N PRO A 79 -7.95 -13.26 1.44
CA PRO A 79 -8.85 -13.22 0.28
C PRO A 79 -9.67 -11.93 0.24
N SER A 80 -10.09 -11.50 -0.96
CA SER A 80 -10.93 -10.31 -1.13
C SER A 80 -12.39 -10.47 -0.69
N PHE A 81 -12.84 -11.70 -0.48
CA PHE A 81 -14.23 -12.07 -0.18
C PHE A 81 -15.27 -11.50 -1.16
N GLY A 82 -14.88 -11.28 -2.42
CA GLY A 82 -15.81 -10.84 -3.47
C GLY A 82 -16.29 -9.40 -3.30
N ARG A 83 -15.48 -8.51 -2.70
CA ARG A 83 -15.81 -7.08 -2.53
C ARG A 83 -16.09 -6.31 -3.84
N PHE A 84 -15.77 -6.88 -4.99
CA PHE A 84 -16.10 -6.40 -6.35
C PHE A 84 -16.92 -7.43 -7.17
N CYS A 85 -17.66 -8.32 -6.51
CA CYS A 85 -18.51 -9.32 -7.16
C CYS A 85 -19.65 -8.67 -7.98
N PRO A 86 -20.10 -9.26 -9.09
CA PRO A 86 -21.22 -8.75 -9.89
C PRO A 86 -22.55 -8.55 -9.14
N SER A 87 -22.72 -9.13 -7.95
CA SER A 87 -23.90 -8.91 -7.11
C SER A 87 -23.90 -7.58 -6.34
N ILE A 88 -22.81 -6.81 -6.43
CA ILE A 88 -22.66 -5.46 -5.88
C ILE A 88 -22.82 -4.48 -7.04
N ASP A 89 -23.97 -3.79 -7.12
CA ASP A 89 -24.30 -2.89 -8.25
C ASP A 89 -24.30 -1.39 -7.87
N ILE A 90 -24.03 -1.06 -6.59
CA ILE A 90 -23.82 0.32 -6.12
C ILE A 90 -22.75 1.03 -6.95
N GLN A 91 -23.07 2.21 -7.47
CA GLN A 91 -22.16 3.00 -8.28
C GLN A 91 -21.18 3.81 -7.42
N PRO A 92 -20.01 4.21 -7.95
CA PRO A 92 -19.15 5.19 -7.30
C PRO A 92 -19.92 6.49 -6.97
N PRO A 93 -19.54 7.21 -5.90
CA PRO A 93 -20.14 8.49 -5.58
C PRO A 93 -19.89 9.48 -6.71
N LYS A 94 -20.85 10.37 -6.96
CA LYS A 94 -20.72 11.39 -8.01
C LYS A 94 -20.20 12.69 -7.37
N PRO A 95 -19.15 13.32 -7.93
CA PRO A 95 -18.80 14.68 -7.54
C PRO A 95 -20.01 15.58 -7.79
N ASP A 96 -20.34 16.44 -6.83
CA ASP A 96 -21.44 17.38 -7.00
C ASP A 96 -21.00 18.44 -8.02
N THR A 97 -21.55 18.37 -9.24
CA THR A 97 -21.22 19.30 -10.34
C THR A 97 -22.28 20.37 -10.54
N GLU A 98 -23.40 20.30 -9.81
CA GLU A 98 -24.59 21.13 -10.05
C GLU A 98 -24.63 22.40 -9.21
N THR A 99 -23.88 22.46 -8.11
CA THR A 99 -23.69 23.69 -7.34
C THR A 99 -22.37 24.33 -7.75
N GLU A 100 -22.38 25.62 -8.08
CA GLU A 100 -21.17 26.44 -8.38
C GLU A 100 -20.20 26.57 -7.19
N SER A 101 -20.37 25.76 -6.15
CA SER A 101 -19.52 25.67 -4.97
C SER A 101 -18.26 24.83 -5.23
N GLU A 102 -17.27 25.14 -4.40
CA GLU A 102 -15.99 24.46 -4.17
C GLU A 102 -15.93 22.99 -4.64
N VAL A 103 -14.89 22.65 -5.40
CA VAL A 103 -14.70 21.31 -5.94
C VAL A 103 -14.65 20.28 -4.81
N ASP A 104 -15.54 19.26 -4.85
CA ASP A 104 -15.59 18.18 -3.86
C ASP A 104 -14.39 17.23 -3.98
N MET A 105 -13.25 17.69 -3.46
CA MET A 105 -11.98 16.98 -3.43
C MET A 105 -12.09 15.62 -2.73
N GLY A 106 -12.88 15.54 -1.67
CA GLY A 106 -13.06 14.31 -0.91
C GLY A 106 -13.71 13.21 -1.75
N THR A 107 -14.77 13.55 -2.49
CA THR A 107 -15.44 12.61 -3.40
C THR A 107 -14.54 12.23 -4.57
N MET A 108 -13.81 13.18 -5.18
CA MET A 108 -12.88 12.87 -6.27
C MET A 108 -11.78 11.89 -5.83
N LEU A 109 -11.14 12.15 -4.68
CA LEU A 109 -10.13 11.26 -4.11
C LEU A 109 -10.69 9.87 -3.82
N LEU A 110 -11.92 9.79 -3.31
CA LEU A 110 -12.58 8.50 -3.09
C LEU A 110 -12.82 7.75 -4.40
N VAL A 111 -13.30 8.42 -5.46
CA VAL A 111 -13.50 7.81 -6.78
C VAL A 111 -12.20 7.23 -7.34
N GLU A 112 -11.11 7.99 -7.29
CA GLU A 112 -9.81 7.51 -7.75
C GLU A 112 -9.27 6.36 -6.90
N ASN A 113 -9.51 6.40 -5.58
CA ASN A 113 -9.12 5.31 -4.68
C ASN A 113 -9.96 4.03 -4.93
N ILE A 114 -11.24 4.14 -5.31
CA ILE A 114 -12.04 2.98 -5.74
C ILE A 114 -11.42 2.33 -6.98
N SER A 115 -11.00 3.14 -7.96
CA SER A 115 -10.33 2.66 -9.18
C SER A 115 -9.04 1.90 -8.86
N PHE A 116 -8.21 2.47 -7.99
CA PHE A 116 -7.02 1.80 -7.46
C PHE A 116 -7.37 0.48 -6.75
N CYS A 117 -8.36 0.51 -5.86
CA CYS A 117 -8.75 -0.66 -5.06
C CYS A 117 -9.24 -1.84 -5.91
N ARG A 118 -9.79 -1.57 -7.10
CA ARG A 118 -10.16 -2.60 -8.07
C ARG A 118 -8.93 -3.32 -8.62
N ILE A 119 -7.93 -2.57 -9.09
CA ILE A 119 -6.65 -3.12 -9.57
C ILE A 119 -5.94 -3.88 -8.45
N ALA A 120 -5.88 -3.28 -7.27
CA ALA A 120 -5.30 -3.87 -6.07
C ALA A 120 -5.96 -5.20 -5.68
N THR A 121 -7.28 -5.29 -5.78
CA THR A 121 -8.02 -6.52 -5.49
C THR A 121 -7.70 -7.63 -6.50
N GLU A 122 -7.59 -7.31 -7.80
CA GLU A 122 -7.17 -8.31 -8.80
C GLU A 122 -5.75 -8.84 -8.54
N ILE A 123 -4.82 -7.95 -8.20
CA ILE A 123 -3.44 -8.31 -7.84
C ILE A 123 -3.44 -9.20 -6.61
N GLN A 124 -4.17 -8.79 -5.57
CA GLN A 124 -4.28 -9.52 -4.32
C GLN A 124 -4.85 -10.93 -4.53
N ASP A 125 -5.97 -11.06 -5.25
CA ASP A 125 -6.60 -12.35 -5.50
C ASP A 125 -5.65 -13.30 -6.25
N LYS A 126 -4.87 -12.77 -7.21
CA LYS A 126 -3.82 -13.55 -7.88
C LYS A 126 -2.69 -13.97 -6.93
N LEU A 127 -2.22 -13.05 -6.08
CA LEU A 127 -1.13 -13.31 -5.13
C LEU A 127 -1.51 -14.28 -4.00
N THR A 128 -2.80 -14.36 -3.64
CA THR A 128 -3.27 -15.38 -2.67
C THR A 128 -3.16 -16.80 -3.20
N VAL A 129 -3.19 -16.99 -4.53
CA VAL A 129 -3.01 -18.30 -5.18
C VAL A 129 -1.54 -18.61 -5.37
N THR A 130 -0.75 -17.65 -5.86
CA THR A 130 0.69 -17.82 -6.06
C THR A 130 1.45 -16.53 -5.71
N PRO A 131 2.45 -16.58 -4.80
CA PRO A 131 3.27 -15.42 -4.51
C PRO A 131 4.25 -15.09 -5.65
N PHE A 132 4.47 -16.02 -6.60
CA PHE A 132 5.33 -15.82 -7.76
C PHE A 132 4.46 -15.60 -9.00
N LEU A 133 4.33 -14.34 -9.39
CA LEU A 133 3.69 -13.96 -10.65
C LEU A 133 4.64 -14.22 -11.83
N LYS A 134 4.08 -14.78 -12.91
CA LYS A 134 4.77 -14.88 -14.20
C LYS A 134 5.14 -13.47 -14.70
N PRO A 135 6.25 -13.30 -15.44
CA PRO A 135 6.65 -11.99 -15.97
C PRO A 135 5.52 -11.24 -16.71
N ALA A 136 4.79 -11.93 -17.58
CA ALA A 136 3.65 -11.33 -18.31
C ALA A 136 2.52 -10.84 -17.39
N ASP A 137 2.18 -11.60 -16.33
CA ASP A 137 1.17 -11.17 -15.35
C ASP A 137 1.68 -9.96 -14.55
N ARG A 138 2.96 -9.98 -14.17
CA ARG A 138 3.64 -8.90 -13.44
C ARG A 138 3.63 -7.60 -14.24
N ASP A 139 4.04 -7.65 -15.51
CA ASP A 139 4.11 -6.49 -16.40
C ASP A 139 2.71 -5.95 -16.71
N ARG A 140 1.71 -6.83 -16.89
CA ARG A 140 0.31 -6.42 -17.07
C ARG A 140 -0.19 -5.63 -15.86
N PHE A 141 0.01 -6.15 -14.66
CA PHE A 141 -0.44 -5.47 -13.43
C PHE A 141 0.33 -4.16 -13.17
N ASP A 142 1.64 -4.14 -13.42
CA ASP A 142 2.44 -2.92 -13.33
C ASP A 142 1.94 -1.85 -14.32
N GLY A 143 1.64 -2.25 -15.56
CA GLY A 143 1.06 -1.36 -16.58
C GLY A 143 -0.32 -0.82 -16.19
N MET A 144 -1.17 -1.63 -15.56
CA MET A 144 -2.47 -1.17 -15.03
C MET A 144 -2.28 -0.11 -13.93
N LEU A 145 -1.33 -0.31 -13.00
CA LEU A 145 -1.04 0.65 -11.93
C LEU A 145 -0.46 1.95 -12.49
N MET A 146 0.48 1.86 -13.43
CA MET A 146 1.07 3.04 -14.07
C MET A 146 0.03 3.83 -14.84
N SER A 147 -0.78 3.15 -15.66
CA SER A 147 -1.87 3.79 -16.41
C SER A 147 -2.86 4.52 -15.50
N TRP A 148 -3.26 3.89 -14.38
CA TRP A 148 -4.09 4.56 -13.38
C TRP A 148 -3.40 5.81 -12.80
N PHE A 149 -2.15 5.69 -12.37
CA PHE A 149 -1.40 6.80 -11.76
C PHE A 149 -1.23 7.99 -12.73
N ASP A 150 -0.88 7.70 -13.99
CA ASP A 150 -0.68 8.70 -15.05
C ASP A 150 -2.01 9.34 -15.49
N SER A 151 -3.14 8.66 -15.26
CA SER A 151 -4.48 9.18 -15.57
C SER A 151 -5.07 10.09 -14.49
N LEU A 152 -4.42 10.21 -13.33
CA LEU A 152 -4.93 11.01 -12.22
C LEU A 152 -5.06 12.49 -12.61
N PRO A 153 -6.21 13.15 -12.37
CA PRO A 153 -6.38 14.56 -12.64
C PRO A 153 -5.34 15.43 -11.91
N SER A 154 -4.91 16.55 -12.50
CA SER A 154 -3.95 17.47 -11.87
C SER A 154 -4.41 17.92 -10.48
N LEU A 155 -5.72 18.14 -10.33
CA LEU A 155 -6.34 18.50 -9.07
C LEU A 155 -6.19 17.40 -8.00
N VAL A 156 -6.05 16.14 -8.36
CA VAL A 156 -5.78 15.04 -7.41
C VAL A 156 -4.27 14.89 -7.15
N SER A 157 -3.42 15.37 -8.06
CA SER A 157 -1.96 15.16 -8.02
C SER A 157 -1.15 16.34 -7.46
N ASP A 158 -1.73 17.54 -7.33
CA ASP A 158 -1.03 18.75 -6.84
C ASP A 158 -1.11 18.91 -5.32
N ASP A 159 0.03 18.80 -4.61
CA ASP A 159 0.09 18.94 -3.16
C ASP A 159 0.13 20.41 -2.68
N GLN A 160 0.23 21.41 -3.56
CA GLN A 160 0.38 22.80 -3.13
C GLN A 160 -0.92 23.41 -2.59
N GLY A 161 -0.83 24.11 -1.46
CA GLY A 161 -1.91 24.93 -0.92
C GLY A 161 -3.19 24.17 -0.53
N CYS A 162 -3.11 22.84 -0.38
CA CYS A 162 -4.27 22.00 -0.08
C CYS A 162 -4.46 21.78 1.43
N ASP A 163 -5.69 21.47 1.81
CA ASP A 163 -6.04 21.15 3.19
C ASP A 163 -5.36 19.84 3.66
N GLU A 164 -5.09 19.75 4.95
CA GLU A 164 -4.37 18.62 5.56
C GLU A 164 -5.01 17.23 5.26
N PRO A 165 -6.34 17.05 5.27
CA PRO A 165 -6.96 15.76 4.92
C PRO A 165 -6.76 15.39 3.44
N VAL A 166 -6.79 16.38 2.55
CA VAL A 166 -6.59 16.20 1.11
C VAL A 166 -5.13 15.82 0.86
N HIS A 167 -4.18 16.53 1.47
CA HIS A 167 -2.75 16.21 1.43
C HIS A 167 -2.48 14.78 1.88
N LEU A 168 -3.03 14.39 3.04
CA LEU A 168 -2.89 13.05 3.59
C LEU A 168 -3.43 11.96 2.65
N ALA A 169 -4.61 12.17 2.07
CA ALA A 169 -5.22 11.23 1.14
C ALA A 169 -4.36 11.03 -0.11
N ARG A 170 -3.87 12.12 -0.72
CA ARG A 170 -2.97 12.08 -1.88
C ARG A 170 -1.68 11.34 -1.57
N CYS A 171 -1.02 11.70 -0.47
CA CYS A 171 0.18 11.02 0.00
C CYS A 171 -0.06 9.51 0.17
N THR A 172 -1.13 9.14 0.87
CA THR A 172 -1.46 7.73 1.11
C THR A 172 -1.70 6.97 -0.20
N MET A 173 -2.41 7.57 -1.16
CA MET A 173 -2.62 6.97 -2.48
C MET A 173 -1.29 6.75 -3.23
N ARG A 174 -0.38 7.73 -3.23
CA ARG A 174 0.96 7.58 -3.83
C ARG A 174 1.77 6.48 -3.13
N TRP A 175 1.76 6.45 -1.80
CA TRP A 175 2.51 5.44 -1.05
C TRP A 175 1.94 4.03 -1.22
N GLN A 176 0.62 3.89 -1.36
CA GLN A 176 -0.05 2.64 -1.72
C GLN A 176 0.33 2.18 -3.13
N TYR A 177 0.38 3.11 -4.09
CA TYR A 177 0.84 2.85 -5.44
C TYR A 177 2.26 2.29 -5.46
N TRP A 178 3.22 2.96 -4.81
CA TRP A 178 4.59 2.45 -4.73
C TRP A 178 4.67 1.10 -4.03
N ASN A 179 3.91 0.93 -2.94
CA ASN A 179 3.90 -0.32 -2.19
C ASN A 179 3.42 -1.51 -3.02
N LEU A 180 2.33 -1.33 -3.77
CA LEU A 180 1.76 -2.40 -4.57
C LEU A 180 2.65 -2.76 -5.75
N ARG A 181 3.31 -1.76 -6.37
CA ARG A 181 4.35 -2.03 -7.37
C ARG A 181 5.52 -2.80 -6.78
N MET A 182 6.04 -2.41 -5.60
CA MET A 182 7.09 -3.20 -4.93
C MET A 182 6.63 -4.65 -4.67
N LEU A 183 5.38 -4.86 -4.27
CA LEU A 183 4.82 -6.19 -4.03
C LEU A 183 4.85 -7.09 -5.27
N LEU A 184 4.65 -6.54 -6.47
CA LEU A 184 4.71 -7.28 -7.74
C LEU A 184 6.11 -7.82 -8.06
N PHE A 185 7.15 -7.03 -7.76
CA PHE A 185 8.55 -7.34 -8.16
C PHE A 185 9.39 -7.97 -7.04
N ARG A 186 9.05 -7.72 -5.77
CA ARG A 186 9.77 -8.23 -4.59
C ARG A 186 9.99 -9.75 -4.58
N PRO A 187 9.08 -10.61 -5.04
CA PRO A 187 9.31 -12.05 -5.09
C PRO A 187 10.56 -12.45 -5.88
N ALA A 188 10.91 -11.73 -6.95
CA ALA A 188 12.13 -12.00 -7.73
C ALA A 188 13.40 -11.76 -6.89
N LEU A 189 13.44 -10.66 -6.13
CA LEU A 189 14.55 -10.35 -5.22
C LEU A 189 14.63 -11.36 -4.08
N LEU A 190 13.50 -11.77 -3.52
CA LEU A 190 13.47 -12.79 -2.45
C LEU A 190 13.96 -14.16 -2.95
N ASP A 191 13.60 -14.57 -4.17
CA ASP A 191 14.12 -15.81 -4.77
C ASP A 191 15.64 -15.71 -4.97
N ALA A 192 16.10 -14.55 -5.44
CA ALA A 192 17.52 -14.30 -5.67
C ALA A 192 18.36 -14.36 -4.39
N VAL A 193 17.88 -13.72 -3.30
CA VAL A 193 18.51 -13.80 -1.97
C VAL A 193 18.54 -15.24 -1.45
N SER A 194 17.50 -16.03 -1.73
CA SER A 194 17.38 -17.41 -1.22
C SER A 194 18.27 -18.42 -1.96
N LYS A 195 18.73 -18.08 -3.17
CA LYS A 195 19.54 -18.96 -4.03
C LYS A 195 20.79 -18.23 -4.53
N PRO A 196 21.73 -17.84 -3.64
CA PRO A 196 22.91 -17.08 -4.03
C PRO A 196 23.78 -17.89 -5.03
N GLY A 197 24.26 -17.22 -6.09
CA GLY A 197 25.18 -17.81 -7.06
C GLY A 197 24.54 -18.56 -8.24
N MET A 198 23.21 -18.61 -8.34
CA MET A 198 22.53 -19.14 -9.52
C MET A 198 22.47 -18.08 -10.64
N HIS A 199 22.54 -18.54 -11.90
CA HIS A 199 22.25 -17.67 -13.04
C HIS A 199 20.76 -17.33 -13.07
N TYR A 200 20.45 -16.03 -13.05
CA TYR A 200 19.09 -15.53 -13.19
C TYR A 200 18.78 -15.23 -14.65
N GLU A 201 17.54 -15.51 -15.05
CA GLU A 201 17.04 -15.08 -16.36
C GLU A 201 17.01 -13.55 -16.43
N SER A 202 17.17 -13.00 -17.64
CA SER A 202 17.18 -11.54 -17.85
C SER A 202 15.91 -10.84 -17.35
N ALA A 203 14.77 -11.53 -17.41
CA ALA A 203 13.49 -11.02 -16.92
C ALA A 203 13.45 -10.85 -15.39
N ASP A 204 14.06 -11.77 -14.64
CA ASP A 204 14.12 -11.68 -13.18
C ASP A 204 15.13 -10.63 -12.72
N GLN A 205 16.25 -10.49 -13.44
CA GLN A 205 17.19 -9.39 -13.20
C GLN A 205 16.51 -8.03 -13.39
N HIS A 206 15.78 -7.84 -14.49
CA HIS A 206 15.04 -6.60 -14.74
C HIS A 206 14.00 -6.32 -13.65
N ALA A 207 13.31 -7.35 -13.18
CA ALA A 207 12.35 -7.22 -12.10
C ALA A 207 12.98 -6.77 -10.77
N ILE A 208 14.17 -7.29 -10.45
CA ILE A 208 14.89 -6.90 -9.24
C ILE A 208 15.32 -5.43 -9.32
N GLU A 209 15.91 -5.02 -10.44
CA GLU A 209 16.31 -3.62 -10.68
C GLU A 209 15.10 -2.68 -10.59
N LYS A 210 13.96 -3.08 -11.18
CA LYS A 210 12.71 -2.31 -11.08
C LYS A 210 12.24 -2.19 -9.63
N CYS A 211 12.28 -3.28 -8.86
CA CYS A 211 11.92 -3.27 -7.44
C CYS A 211 12.79 -2.31 -6.63
N GLN A 212 14.11 -2.33 -6.87
CA GLN A 212 15.08 -1.44 -6.22
C GLN A 212 14.81 0.03 -6.57
N GLN A 213 14.55 0.33 -7.84
CA GLN A 213 14.23 1.69 -8.28
C GLN A 213 12.92 2.20 -7.68
N ILE A 214 11.87 1.37 -7.67
CA ILE A 214 10.59 1.73 -7.05
C ILE A 214 10.77 2.00 -5.55
N SER A 215 11.54 1.16 -4.86
CA SER A 215 11.84 1.36 -3.43
C SER A 215 12.52 2.70 -3.17
N LYS A 216 13.54 3.05 -3.97
CA LYS A 216 14.23 4.33 -3.87
C LYS A 216 13.24 5.49 -4.02
N THR A 217 12.44 5.49 -5.08
CA THR A 217 11.43 6.51 -5.33
C THR A 217 10.42 6.60 -4.19
N ALA A 218 9.99 5.46 -3.63
CA ALA A 218 9.06 5.41 -2.50
C ALA A 218 9.63 6.07 -1.24
N VAL A 219 10.90 5.79 -0.90
CA VAL A 219 11.59 6.40 0.24
C VAL A 219 11.69 7.92 0.04
N GLU A 220 12.10 8.38 -1.14
CA GLU A 220 12.23 9.80 -1.47
C GLU A 220 10.88 10.54 -1.50
N ASP A 221 9.83 9.89 -1.99
CA ASP A 221 8.47 10.45 -1.98
C ASP A 221 7.95 10.58 -0.55
N ILE A 222 8.08 9.54 0.28
CA ILE A 222 7.70 9.61 1.70
C ILE A 222 8.50 10.71 2.41
N ALA A 223 9.82 10.78 2.20
CA ALA A 223 10.69 11.78 2.83
C ALA A 223 10.25 13.22 2.54
N ARG A 224 9.78 13.50 1.32
CA ARG A 224 9.35 14.83 0.88
C ARG A 224 7.93 15.18 1.30
N SER A 225 7.04 14.20 1.43
CA SER A 225 5.60 14.44 1.50
C SER A 225 4.96 14.16 2.88
N TRP A 226 5.61 13.40 3.76
CA TRP A 226 5.06 13.14 5.09
C TRP A 226 4.93 14.42 5.92
N ALA A 227 3.87 14.51 6.71
CA ALA A 227 3.54 15.67 7.54
C ALA A 227 3.58 15.34 9.03
N LYS A 228 3.84 16.35 9.86
CA LYS A 228 3.91 16.24 11.33
C LYS A 228 2.52 16.14 11.97
N ASN A 229 1.80 15.08 11.62
CA ASN A 229 0.55 14.69 12.26
C ASN A 229 0.47 13.16 12.41
N GLN A 230 -0.38 12.69 13.31
CA GLN A 230 -0.45 11.28 13.69
C GLN A 230 -0.83 10.36 12.52
N MET A 231 -1.76 10.80 11.66
CA MET A 231 -2.24 9.97 10.55
C MET A 231 -1.19 9.85 9.45
N SER A 232 -0.51 10.95 9.11
CA SER A 232 0.57 10.97 8.13
C SER A 232 1.77 10.17 8.63
N GLY A 233 2.23 10.41 9.86
CA GLY A 233 3.36 9.69 10.44
C GLY A 233 3.09 8.18 10.56
N TRP A 234 1.90 7.77 10.99
CA TRP A 234 1.54 6.36 11.07
C TRP A 234 1.57 5.67 9.70
N ASN A 235 0.92 6.24 8.68
CA ASN A 235 0.91 5.68 7.32
C ASN A 235 2.32 5.68 6.71
N ALA A 236 3.07 6.79 6.85
CA ALA A 236 4.42 6.92 6.34
C ALA A 236 5.35 5.85 6.95
N VAL A 237 5.32 5.62 8.27
CA VAL A 237 6.11 4.55 8.91
C VAL A 237 5.76 3.17 8.37
N TRP A 238 4.47 2.91 8.13
CA TRP A 238 4.05 1.62 7.56
C TRP A 238 4.63 1.41 6.16
N HIS A 239 4.48 2.38 5.26
CA HIS A 239 4.94 2.28 3.87
C HIS A 239 6.47 2.30 3.78
N LEU A 240 7.12 3.13 4.60
CA LEU A 240 8.58 3.23 4.68
C LEU A 240 9.21 1.92 5.13
N TYR A 241 8.58 1.22 6.09
CA TYR A 241 9.05 -0.10 6.51
C TYR A 241 9.03 -1.13 5.37
N GLN A 242 8.01 -1.09 4.51
CA GLN A 242 7.95 -1.97 3.35
C GLN A 242 9.06 -1.66 2.33
N ALA A 243 9.30 -0.37 2.07
CA ALA A 243 10.38 0.07 1.17
C ALA A 243 11.76 -0.30 1.73
N ALA A 244 12.00 -0.07 3.03
CA ALA A 244 13.28 -0.31 3.70
C ALA A 244 13.82 -1.75 3.56
N MET A 245 12.94 -2.74 3.37
CA MET A 245 13.36 -4.12 3.21
C MET A 245 14.12 -4.36 1.89
N ILE A 246 13.83 -3.60 0.84
CA ILE A 246 14.42 -3.81 -0.49
C ILE A 246 15.93 -3.50 -0.53
N PRO A 247 16.43 -2.33 -0.06
CA PRO A 247 17.87 -2.07 -0.03
C PRO A 247 18.59 -3.00 0.96
N LEU A 248 17.97 -3.40 2.08
CA LEU A 248 18.54 -4.39 2.99
C LEU A 248 18.74 -5.75 2.30
N LEU A 249 17.72 -6.26 1.61
CA LEU A 249 17.80 -7.50 0.85
C LEU A 249 18.83 -7.41 -0.28
N SER A 250 18.93 -6.24 -0.93
CA SER A 250 19.90 -5.98 -1.99
C SER A 250 21.34 -6.05 -1.47
N LEU A 251 21.62 -5.50 -0.28
CA LEU A 251 22.93 -5.62 0.38
C LEU A 251 23.28 -7.08 0.72
N VAL A 252 22.29 -7.88 1.16
CA VAL A 252 22.49 -9.31 1.44
C VAL A 252 22.79 -10.08 0.15
N TRP A 253 22.06 -9.79 -0.92
CA TRP A 253 22.17 -10.50 -2.19
C TRP A 253 23.47 -10.17 -2.94
N GLN A 254 23.83 -8.88 -3.03
CA GLN A 254 24.99 -8.42 -3.81
C GLN A 254 25.85 -7.41 -3.03
N PRO A 255 26.60 -7.86 -2.02
CA PRO A 255 27.39 -6.98 -1.14
C PRO A 255 28.59 -6.30 -1.83
N GLN A 256 28.91 -6.72 -3.06
CA GLN A 256 29.99 -6.16 -3.88
C GLN A 256 29.47 -5.36 -5.09
N ASN A 257 28.16 -5.12 -5.18
CA ASN A 257 27.58 -4.33 -6.27
C ASN A 257 28.03 -2.85 -6.17
N LEU A 258 28.20 -2.19 -7.31
CA LEU A 258 28.50 -0.76 -7.39
C LEU A 258 27.42 0.13 -6.74
N SER A 259 26.18 -0.35 -6.65
CA SER A 259 25.05 0.34 -6.01
C SER A 259 25.01 0.20 -4.48
N VAL A 260 25.93 -0.54 -3.86
CA VAL A 260 26.00 -0.71 -2.40
C VAL A 260 26.01 0.63 -1.63
N PRO A 261 26.81 1.65 -2.02
CA PRO A 261 26.79 2.95 -1.34
C PRO A 261 25.42 3.63 -1.39
N GLU A 262 24.70 3.49 -2.50
CA GLU A 262 23.35 4.04 -2.66
C GLU A 262 22.35 3.32 -1.73
N TRP A 263 22.39 1.99 -1.68
CA TRP A 263 21.51 1.22 -0.77
C TRP A 263 21.76 1.56 0.70
N LYS A 264 23.03 1.75 1.09
CA LYS A 264 23.39 2.21 2.44
C LYS A 264 22.80 3.59 2.75
N SER A 265 22.98 4.55 1.85
CA SER A 265 22.41 5.90 2.00
C SER A 265 20.88 5.88 2.08
N GLN A 266 20.21 5.04 1.29
CA GLN A 266 18.75 4.85 1.42
C GLN A 266 18.34 4.32 2.79
N ILE A 267 19.08 3.35 3.35
CA ILE A 267 18.79 2.79 4.69
C ILE A 267 19.05 3.84 5.79
N GLU A 268 20.10 4.63 5.66
CA GLU A 268 20.41 5.72 6.59
C GLU A 268 19.30 6.77 6.60
N LEU A 269 18.83 7.21 5.42
CA LEU A 269 17.68 8.09 5.28
C LEU A 269 16.42 7.49 5.92
N VAL A 270 16.15 6.19 5.71
CA VAL A 270 15.03 5.48 6.35
C VAL A 270 15.12 5.56 7.88
N LEU A 271 16.30 5.35 8.46
CA LEU A 271 16.51 5.39 9.91
C LEU A 271 16.33 6.81 10.48
N GLU A 272 16.75 7.83 9.75
CA GLU A 272 16.50 9.24 10.07
C GLU A 272 15.00 9.56 10.05
N LEU A 273 14.30 9.12 9.00
CA LEU A 273 12.86 9.32 8.86
C LEU A 273 12.07 8.63 9.99
N PHE A 274 12.42 7.39 10.37
CA PHE A 274 11.79 6.77 11.53
C PHE A 274 12.04 7.52 12.83
N GLU A 275 13.21 8.14 13.01
CA GLU A 275 13.45 9.01 14.16
C GLU A 275 12.59 10.27 14.08
N GLY A 276 12.50 10.91 12.91
CA GLY A 276 11.65 12.08 12.70
C GLY A 276 10.16 11.83 12.96
N MET A 277 9.70 10.59 12.75
CA MET A 277 8.32 10.16 12.95
C MET A 277 8.03 9.56 14.34
N ARG A 278 9.00 9.59 15.28
CA ARG A 278 8.89 8.93 16.60
C ARG A 278 7.66 9.33 17.43
N ASP A 279 7.26 10.59 17.34
CA ASP A 279 6.14 11.15 18.10
C ASP A 279 4.82 11.09 17.33
N TRP A 280 4.89 10.76 16.04
CA TRP A 280 3.77 10.72 15.10
C TRP A 280 3.31 9.30 14.77
N SER A 281 4.04 8.27 15.22
CA SER A 281 3.68 6.87 15.02
C SER A 281 4.16 5.97 16.15
N LEU A 282 3.25 5.15 16.68
CA LEU A 282 3.53 4.20 17.77
C LEU A 282 4.59 3.15 17.39
N THR A 283 4.72 2.82 16.10
CA THR A 283 5.62 1.77 15.62
C THR A 283 6.97 2.31 15.16
N ALA A 284 7.14 3.61 15.00
CA ALA A 284 8.36 4.23 14.45
C ALA A 284 9.65 3.76 15.16
N ARG A 285 9.66 3.81 16.50
CA ARG A 285 10.80 3.37 17.32
C ARG A 285 11.12 1.87 17.13
N CYS A 286 10.09 1.04 17.05
CA CYS A 286 10.26 -0.39 16.85
C CYS A 286 10.79 -0.69 15.43
N SER A 287 10.20 -0.06 14.42
CA SER A 287 10.62 -0.15 13.02
C SER A 287 12.08 0.27 12.84
N LYS A 288 12.47 1.42 13.42
CA LYS A 288 13.87 1.89 13.42
C LYS A 288 14.81 0.85 14.02
N ARG A 289 14.48 0.33 15.21
CA ARG A 289 15.30 -0.66 15.90
C ARG A 289 15.52 -1.92 15.06
N VAL A 290 14.45 -2.46 14.47
CA VAL A 290 14.53 -3.67 13.63
C VAL A 290 15.40 -3.41 12.40
N VAL A 291 15.16 -2.32 11.68
CA VAL A 291 15.94 -1.97 10.47
C VAL A 291 17.42 -1.74 10.83
N SER A 292 17.72 -1.04 11.92
CA SER A 292 19.09 -0.80 12.40
C SER A 292 19.82 -2.10 12.71
N GLN A 293 19.17 -3.02 13.45
CA GLN A 293 19.77 -4.30 13.81
C GLN A 293 20.09 -5.17 12.59
N ILE A 294 19.19 -5.20 11.59
CA ILE A 294 19.44 -5.93 10.34
C ILE A 294 20.63 -5.27 9.61
N TYR A 295 20.65 -3.94 9.50
CA TYR A 295 21.69 -3.20 8.81
C TYR A 295 23.09 -3.37 9.45
N GLU A 296 23.16 -3.28 10.78
CA GLU A 296 24.37 -3.53 11.56
C GLU A 296 24.86 -4.97 11.37
N THR A 297 23.94 -5.94 11.41
CA THR A 297 24.28 -7.36 11.21
C THR A 297 24.88 -7.62 9.83
N ILE A 298 24.31 -7.02 8.78
CA ILE A 298 24.84 -7.11 7.41
C ILE A 298 26.24 -6.47 7.34
N SER A 299 26.45 -5.35 8.04
CA SER A 299 27.73 -4.62 8.03
C SER A 299 28.84 -5.34 8.82
N LEU A 300 28.50 -6.05 9.88
CA LEU A 300 29.44 -6.79 10.74
C LEU A 300 29.83 -8.17 10.18
N LYS A 301 29.01 -8.74 9.30
CA LYS A 301 29.27 -10.04 8.67
C LYS A 301 29.53 -9.85 7.17
N PRO A 302 30.77 -9.55 6.74
CA PRO A 302 31.14 -9.77 5.36
C PRO A 302 31.09 -11.29 5.09
N VAL A 303 29.98 -11.75 4.51
CA VAL A 303 29.73 -13.05 3.84
C VAL A 303 30.71 -14.19 4.18
N CYS A 304 30.48 -14.91 5.29
CA CYS A 304 31.02 -16.27 5.45
C CYS A 304 29.95 -17.33 5.74
N LEU A 305 28.67 -16.96 5.89
CA LEU A 305 27.64 -17.90 6.39
C LEU A 305 26.77 -18.57 5.32
N PHE A 306 26.97 -18.31 4.02
CA PHE A 306 26.19 -19.00 2.98
C PHE A 306 27.02 -19.93 2.09
N THR A 307 28.35 -19.97 2.26
CA THR A 307 29.23 -20.89 1.52
C THR A 307 29.73 -22.06 2.36
N GLN A 308 29.84 -21.92 3.69
CA GLN A 308 30.44 -22.97 4.54
C GLN A 308 29.50 -24.10 4.97
N ASP A 309 28.18 -23.90 4.97
CA ASP A 309 27.23 -24.96 5.38
C ASP A 309 26.94 -25.99 4.26
N MET A 310 27.45 -25.79 3.03
CA MET A 310 27.34 -26.78 1.95
C MET A 310 28.58 -27.66 1.78
N GLU A 311 29.75 -27.26 2.29
CA GLU A 311 30.98 -28.09 2.20
C GLU A 311 31.11 -29.09 3.34
N VAL A 312 30.42 -28.89 4.47
CA VAL A 312 30.48 -29.82 5.63
C VAL A 312 29.46 -30.96 5.51
N ALA A 313 28.53 -30.91 4.55
CA ALA A 313 27.59 -32.00 4.25
C ALA A 313 28.08 -32.96 3.14
N ALA A 314 29.30 -32.77 2.63
CA ALA A 314 29.90 -33.58 1.56
C ALA A 314 31.28 -34.18 1.93
N ALA A 315 31.54 -34.36 3.22
CA ALA A 315 32.66 -35.14 3.76
C ALA A 315 32.14 -36.14 4.80
#